data_AF-A0A9P7U3D7-F1
#
_entry.id   AF-A0A9P7U3D7-F1
#
_cell.length_a   1.000
_cell.length_b   1.000
_cell.length_c   1.000
_cell.angle_alpha   90.00
_cell.angle_beta   90.00
_cell.angle_gamma   90.00
#
_symmetry.space_group_name_H-M   'P 1'
#
loop_
_entity.id
_entity.type
_entity.pdbx_description
1 polymer ?
#
loop_
_entity_poly.entity_id
_entity_poly.type
_entity_poly.pdbx_seq_one_letter_code
_entity_poly.pdbx_strand_id
1 'polypeptide(L)'
;MKISTILSALTVLGTVNPVRAVNAKNIVFNIEGCPDSAPVCIFQLGQKASLEVSFKTISTFNSTHLTMSGRYGPSRVPIPLIPTEACDTWGLQCPSEAGAQQTLKIEVPIPRKGWLRGRFEFQMKLYDGKQHLLLCKTFPVEI
;
A
#
# COMPACT_ATOMS: atom_id res chain seq x y z
N MET A 1 -19.11 -27.79 -54.90
CA MET A 1 -18.23 -27.93 -53.72
C MET A 1 -18.32 -26.66 -52.89
N LYS A 2 -18.88 -26.72 -51.68
CA LYS A 2 -18.88 -25.62 -50.70
C LYS A 2 -17.94 -26.01 -49.57
N ILE A 3 -16.84 -25.27 -49.42
CA ILE A 3 -15.86 -25.47 -48.34
C ILE A 3 -16.38 -24.68 -47.13
N SER A 4 -16.79 -25.40 -46.09
CA SER A 4 -17.21 -24.83 -44.81
C SER A 4 -16.00 -24.83 -43.89
N THR A 5 -15.39 -23.66 -43.70
CA THR A 5 -14.29 -23.47 -42.75
C THR A 5 -14.89 -23.03 -41.42
N ILE A 6 -14.91 -23.95 -40.44
CA ILE A 6 -15.31 -23.65 -39.06
C ILE A 6 -14.12 -22.98 -38.37
N LEU A 7 -14.24 -21.69 -38.09
CA LEU A 7 -13.25 -20.92 -37.35
C LEU A 7 -13.52 -21.09 -35.84
N SER A 8 -12.72 -21.94 -35.20
CA SER A 8 -12.76 -22.13 -33.73
C SER A 8 -12.21 -20.88 -33.04
N ALA A 9 -13.09 -20.09 -32.41
CA ALA A 9 -12.69 -19.01 -31.53
C ALA A 9 -12.21 -19.58 -30.18
N LEU A 10 -10.90 -19.56 -29.97
CA LEU A 10 -10.28 -19.88 -28.69
C LEU A 10 -10.28 -18.60 -27.83
N THR A 11 -11.26 -18.45 -26.94
CA THR A 11 -11.28 -17.37 -25.96
C THR A 11 -10.27 -17.65 -24.86
N VAL A 12 -9.19 -16.86 -24.84
CA VAL A 12 -8.21 -16.86 -23.74
C VAL A 12 -8.88 -16.25 -22.51
N LEU A 13 -9.28 -17.10 -21.55
CA LEU A 13 -9.67 -16.67 -20.20
C LEU A 13 -8.42 -16.18 -19.48
N GLY A 14 -8.10 -14.89 -19.64
CA GLY A 14 -7.14 -14.21 -18.79
C GLY A 14 -7.65 -14.25 -17.35
N THR A 15 -6.92 -14.92 -16.45
CA THR A 15 -7.21 -14.88 -15.02
C THR A 15 -6.94 -13.46 -14.52
N VAL A 16 -7.99 -12.66 -14.40
CA VAL A 16 -7.92 -11.38 -13.69
C VAL A 16 -7.63 -11.73 -12.24
N ASN A 17 -6.39 -11.51 -11.79
CA ASN A 17 -6.06 -11.60 -10.38
C ASN A 17 -7.05 -10.70 -9.62
N PRO A 18 -7.83 -11.22 -8.65
CA PRO A 18 -8.77 -10.38 -7.93
C PRO A 18 -7.96 -9.32 -7.18
N VAL A 19 -8.08 -8.07 -7.63
CA VAL A 19 -7.65 -6.92 -6.85
C VAL A 19 -8.43 -7.01 -5.55
N ARG A 20 -7.73 -7.33 -4.46
CA ARG A 20 -8.37 -7.47 -3.14
C ARG A 20 -9.04 -6.13 -2.84
N ALA A 21 -10.37 -6.13 -2.78
CA ALA A 21 -11.13 -4.90 -2.56
C ALA A 21 -10.68 -4.25 -1.25
N VAL A 22 -10.41 -2.94 -1.31
CA VAL A 22 -10.06 -2.14 -0.13
C VAL A 22 -11.34 -1.59 0.51
N ASN A 23 -11.39 -1.61 1.85
CA ASN A 23 -12.52 -1.19 2.66
C ASN A 23 -12.41 0.30 3.05
N ALA A 24 -12.05 1.15 2.08
CA ALA A 24 -11.88 2.59 2.23
C ALA A 24 -12.24 3.32 0.93
N LYS A 25 -12.67 4.57 1.04
CA LYS A 25 -12.98 5.49 -0.07
C LYS A 25 -12.16 6.78 0.07
N ASN A 26 -12.14 7.59 -0.99
CA ASN A 26 -11.50 8.91 -1.01
C ASN A 26 -10.04 8.87 -0.51
N ILE A 27 -9.28 7.88 -0.96
CA ILE A 27 -7.91 7.65 -0.49
C ILE A 27 -6.99 8.68 -1.15
N VAL A 28 -6.49 9.62 -0.36
CA VAL A 28 -5.46 10.58 -0.72
C VAL A 28 -4.17 10.16 -0.05
N PHE A 29 -3.10 10.00 -0.83
CA PHE A 29 -1.81 9.51 -0.37
C PHE A 29 -0.74 10.56 -0.67
N ASN A 30 0.01 10.96 0.35
CA ASN A 30 1.04 11.98 0.26
C ASN A 30 2.34 11.47 0.88
N ILE A 31 3.46 11.82 0.26
CA ILE A 31 4.81 11.53 0.75
C ILE A 31 5.52 12.86 0.92
N GLU A 32 6.00 13.14 2.14
CA GLU A 32 6.71 14.38 2.40
C GLU A 32 7.95 14.51 1.50
N GLY A 33 8.08 15.66 0.83
CA GLY A 33 9.19 15.93 -0.09
C GLY A 33 9.12 15.20 -1.44
N CYS A 34 8.04 14.47 -1.74
CA CYS A 34 7.86 13.80 -3.03
C CYS A 34 6.55 14.27 -3.70
N PRO A 35 6.62 15.18 -4.69
CA PRO A 35 5.42 15.66 -5.38
C PRO A 35 4.79 14.56 -6.24
N ASP A 36 3.47 14.62 -6.46
CA ASP A 36 2.72 13.63 -7.26
C ASP A 36 3.22 13.50 -8.70
N SER A 37 3.90 14.52 -9.23
CA SER A 37 4.51 14.50 -10.56
C SER A 37 5.85 13.76 -10.62
N ALA A 38 6.45 13.41 -9.47
CA ALA A 38 7.71 12.72 -9.43
C ALA A 38 7.53 11.24 -9.84
N PRO A 39 8.37 10.73 -10.77
CA PRO A 39 8.29 9.32 -11.19
C PRO A 39 8.81 8.33 -10.12
N VAL A 40 9.54 8.84 -9.11
CA VAL A 40 10.11 8.09 -7.99
C VAL A 40 10.33 9.03 -6.81
N CYS A 41 10.11 8.53 -5.59
CA CYS A 41 10.42 9.27 -4.37
C CYS A 41 11.83 8.93 -3.87
N ILE A 42 12.59 9.92 -3.42
CA ILE A 42 13.96 9.70 -2.91
C ILE A 42 13.94 9.64 -1.39
N PHE A 43 14.33 8.50 -0.82
CA PHE A 43 14.40 8.29 0.62
C PHE A 43 15.86 8.26 1.07
N GLN A 44 16.23 9.15 1.99
CA GLN A 44 17.62 9.32 2.39
C GLN A 44 18.02 8.31 3.48
N LEU A 45 19.18 7.67 3.29
CA LEU A 45 19.77 6.77 4.27
C LEU A 45 20.07 7.50 5.60
N GLY A 46 19.62 6.89 6.69
CA GLY A 46 19.71 7.40 8.05
C GLY A 46 18.60 8.38 8.43
N GLN A 47 17.64 8.66 7.54
CA GLN A 47 16.50 9.53 7.82
C GLN A 47 15.20 8.72 7.95
N LYS A 48 14.13 9.41 8.39
CA LYS A 48 12.78 8.88 8.37
C LYS A 48 12.04 9.50 7.20
N ALA A 49 11.31 8.70 6.44
CA ALA A 49 10.40 9.18 5.41
C ALA A 49 8.98 9.28 5.98
N SER A 50 8.33 10.44 5.82
CA SER A 50 6.97 10.66 6.31
C SER A 50 5.95 10.36 5.23
N LEU A 51 4.98 9.50 5.54
CA LEU A 51 3.84 9.17 4.69
C LEU A 51 2.57 9.65 5.38
N GLU A 52 1.65 10.25 4.63
CA GLU A 52 0.32 10.60 5.11
C GLU A 52 -0.75 10.05 4.17
N VAL A 53 -1.76 9.39 4.74
CA VAL A 53 -2.88 8.81 3.98
C VAL A 53 -4.18 9.22 4.61
N SER A 54 -4.98 10.00 3.88
CA SER A 54 -6.33 10.36 4.29
C SER A 54 -7.36 9.52 3.55
N PHE A 55 -8.34 8.98 4.24
CA PHE A 55 -9.37 8.13 3.65
C PHE A 55 -10.67 8.15 4.46
N LYS A 56 -11.78 7.77 3.82
CA LYS A 56 -13.08 7.56 4.45
C LYS A 56 -13.33 6.07 4.64
N THR A 57 -13.67 5.66 5.85
CA THR A 57 -13.94 4.25 6.17
C THR A 57 -15.23 3.77 5.47
N ILE A 58 -15.28 2.51 5.04
CA ILE A 58 -16.54 1.91 4.53
C ILE A 58 -17.24 1.09 5.61
N SER A 59 -16.49 0.53 6.55
CA SER A 59 -17.01 -0.27 7.66
C SER A 59 -16.38 0.13 8.99
N THR A 60 -17.01 -0.30 10.08
CA THR A 60 -16.53 -0.08 11.44
C THR A 60 -15.30 -0.93 11.75
N PHE A 61 -14.33 -0.36 12.48
CA PHE A 61 -13.20 -1.10 13.01
C PHE A 61 -12.77 -0.59 14.39
N ASN A 62 -12.22 -1.50 15.20
CA ASN A 62 -11.77 -1.19 16.56
C ASN A 62 -10.24 -1.25 16.72
N SER A 63 -9.56 -1.96 15.83
CA SER A 63 -8.12 -2.17 15.83
C SER A 63 -7.63 -2.28 14.40
N THR A 64 -6.33 -2.08 14.20
CA THR A 64 -5.70 -2.10 12.88
C THR A 64 -4.33 -2.75 12.90
N HIS A 65 -3.88 -3.20 11.73
CA HIS A 65 -2.56 -3.77 11.57
C HIS A 65 -1.90 -3.25 10.30
N LEU A 66 -0.82 -2.51 10.48
CA LEU A 66 -0.04 -1.88 9.43
C LEU A 66 1.17 -2.74 9.08
N THR A 67 1.37 -2.97 7.79
CA THR A 67 2.53 -3.68 7.25
C THR A 67 3.14 -2.90 6.10
N MET A 68 4.46 -2.96 5.99
CA MET A 68 5.22 -2.36 4.91
C MET A 68 6.26 -3.36 4.40
N SER A 69 6.43 -3.43 3.09
CA SER A 69 7.47 -4.24 2.46
C SER A 69 8.03 -3.52 1.24
N GLY A 70 9.32 -3.70 0.97
CA GLY A 70 9.98 -3.24 -0.25
C GLY A 70 10.28 -4.42 -1.18
N ARG A 71 10.08 -4.24 -2.48
CA ARG A 71 10.53 -5.18 -3.51
C ARG A 71 11.76 -4.62 -4.23
N TYR A 72 12.82 -5.41 -4.29
CA TYR A 72 14.06 -5.10 -5.02
C TYR A 72 14.39 -6.29 -5.92
N GLY A 73 14.15 -6.13 -7.23
CA GLY A 73 14.20 -7.25 -8.18
C GLY A 73 13.25 -8.39 -7.76
N PRO A 74 13.71 -9.65 -7.66
CA PRO A 74 12.89 -10.77 -7.21
C PRO A 74 12.68 -10.83 -5.68
N SER A 75 13.47 -10.06 -4.92
CA SER A 75 13.46 -10.13 -3.45
C SER A 75 12.40 -9.22 -2.86
N ARG A 76 11.71 -9.71 -1.83
CA ARG A 76 10.82 -8.91 -0.98
C ARG A 76 11.40 -8.81 0.42
N VAL A 77 11.56 -7.59 0.91
CA VAL A 77 12.14 -7.27 2.20
C VAL A 77 11.06 -6.64 3.08
N PRO A 78 10.79 -7.15 4.29
CA PRO A 78 9.90 -6.48 5.23
C PRO A 78 10.53 -5.18 5.72
N ILE A 79 9.73 -4.13 5.83
CA ILE A 79 10.16 -2.85 6.39
C ILE A 79 9.48 -2.73 7.77
N PRO A 80 10.24 -2.83 8.87
CA PRO A 80 9.65 -2.88 10.20
C PRO A 80 9.05 -1.52 10.55
N LEU A 81 7.74 -1.52 10.82
CA LEU A 81 7.02 -0.40 11.40
C LEU A 81 6.66 -0.78 12.83
N ILE A 82 7.13 0.03 13.79
CA ILE A 82 6.96 -0.24 15.22
C ILE A 82 6.32 0.99 15.85
N PRO A 83 5.13 0.84 16.49
CA PRO A 83 4.29 -0.37 16.53
C PRO A 83 3.60 -0.66 15.18
N THR A 84 3.11 -1.89 15.00
CA THR A 84 2.28 -2.26 13.84
C THR A 84 0.80 -1.90 14.01
N GLU A 85 0.33 -1.73 15.24
CA GLU A 85 -1.01 -1.20 15.51
C GLU A 85 -1.03 0.29 15.18
N ALA A 86 -1.99 0.72 14.37
CA ALA A 86 -2.07 2.11 13.91
C ALA A 86 -3.11 2.95 14.66
N CYS A 87 -4.04 2.31 15.37
CA CYS A 87 -4.89 3.00 16.35
C CYS A 87 -4.04 3.69 17.41
N ASP A 88 -4.33 4.97 17.66
CA ASP A 88 -3.69 5.83 18.66
C ASP A 88 -2.18 6.10 18.50
N THR A 89 -1.49 5.37 17.61
CA THR A 89 -0.04 5.55 17.39
C THR A 89 0.28 6.25 16.08
N TRP A 90 -0.43 5.91 15.00
CA TRP A 90 -0.19 6.46 13.66
C TRP A 90 -1.30 7.41 13.22
N GLY A 91 -1.98 8.05 14.18
CA GLY A 91 -3.02 9.07 13.93
C GLY A 91 -4.43 8.54 13.62
N LEU A 92 -4.62 7.22 13.56
CA LEU A 92 -5.95 6.64 13.39
C LEU A 92 -6.77 6.72 14.68
N GLN A 93 -8.02 7.14 14.54
CA GLN A 93 -8.97 7.22 15.64
C GLN A 93 -9.78 5.93 15.72
N CYS A 94 -9.70 5.25 16.87
CA CYS A 94 -10.37 3.98 17.10
C CYS A 94 -11.21 4.04 18.38
N PRO A 95 -12.40 3.41 18.42
CA PRO A 95 -13.07 2.75 17.30
C PRO A 95 -13.52 3.75 16.23
N SER A 96 -13.47 3.32 14.97
CA SER A 96 -13.87 4.11 13.81
C SER A 96 -15.22 3.64 13.29
N GLU A 97 -16.14 4.57 13.07
CA GLU A 97 -17.44 4.29 12.47
C GLU A 97 -17.39 4.26 10.95
N ALA A 98 -18.35 3.60 10.30
CA ALA A 98 -18.48 3.63 8.85
C ALA A 98 -18.73 5.05 8.35
N GLY A 99 -17.97 5.49 7.36
CA GLY A 99 -18.04 6.85 6.84
C GLY A 99 -17.23 7.88 7.63
N ALA A 100 -16.53 7.48 8.69
CA ALA A 100 -15.60 8.38 9.39
C ALA A 100 -14.42 8.76 8.47
N GLN A 101 -13.99 10.02 8.55
CA GLN A 101 -12.74 10.46 7.94
C GLN A 101 -11.57 10.04 8.85
N GLN A 102 -10.51 9.50 8.26
CA GLN A 102 -9.31 9.04 8.95
C GLN A 102 -8.07 9.62 8.28
N THR A 103 -7.02 9.81 9.07
CA THR A 103 -5.70 10.23 8.58
C THR A 103 -4.63 9.38 9.26
N LEU A 104 -3.96 8.56 8.46
CA LEU A 104 -2.83 7.73 8.86
C LEU A 104 -1.54 8.50 8.59
N LYS A 105 -0.68 8.66 9.60
CA LYS A 105 0.65 9.30 9.48
C LYS A 105 1.71 8.30 9.91
N ILE A 106 2.65 7.97 9.04
CA ILE A 106 3.67 6.94 9.28
C ILE A 106 5.04 7.54 9.07
N GLU A 107 5.95 7.25 10.00
CA GLU A 107 7.38 7.49 9.82
C GLU A 107 8.07 6.17 9.46
N VAL A 108 8.53 6.05 8.23
CA VAL A 108 9.28 4.88 7.75
C VAL A 108 10.77 5.10 8.06
N PRO A 109 11.38 4.32 8.98
CA PRO A 109 12.79 4.45 9.25
C PRO A 109 13.59 3.94 8.05
N ILE A 110 14.63 4.67 7.65
CA ILE A 110 15.58 4.27 6.60
C ILE A 110 16.98 4.04 7.20
N PRO A 111 17.35 2.89 7.84
CA PRO A 111 18.68 2.72 8.40
C PRO A 111 19.82 2.91 7.40
N ARG A 112 20.88 3.55 7.89
CA ARG A 112 22.12 3.77 7.12
C ARG A 112 22.91 2.49 6.87
N LYS A 113 22.85 1.51 7.79
CA LYS A 113 23.60 0.25 7.72
C LYS A 113 22.66 -0.89 7.34
N GLY A 114 23.14 -1.81 6.49
CA GLY A 114 22.41 -3.01 6.11
C GLY A 114 21.33 -2.83 5.03
N TRP A 115 21.06 -1.60 4.60
CA TRP A 115 20.12 -1.36 3.49
C TRP A 115 20.85 -1.32 2.15
N LEU A 116 20.30 -2.04 1.17
CA LEU A 116 20.72 -1.94 -0.23
C LEU A 116 20.29 -0.60 -0.82
N ARG A 117 21.16 0.01 -1.63
CA ARG A 117 20.84 1.19 -2.43
C ARG A 117 20.19 0.79 -3.76
N GLY A 118 19.35 1.66 -4.28
CA GLY A 118 18.72 1.53 -5.59
C GLY A 118 17.21 1.67 -5.54
N ARG A 119 16.57 1.22 -6.63
CA ARG A 119 15.13 1.38 -6.81
C ARG A 119 14.34 0.24 -6.19
N PHE A 120 13.41 0.59 -5.31
CA PHE A 120 12.47 -0.30 -4.65
C PHE A 120 11.04 0.01 -5.09
N GLU A 121 10.19 -1.00 -5.01
CA GLU A 121 8.74 -0.82 -5.02
C GLU A 121 8.22 -1.09 -3.61
N PHE A 122 7.86 -0.03 -2.90
CA PHE A 122 7.31 -0.13 -1.55
C PHE A 122 5.83 -0.46 -1.63
N GLN A 123 5.37 -1.33 -0.75
CA GLN A 123 3.97 -1.72 -0.59
C GLN A 123 3.58 -1.58 0.87
N MET A 124 2.61 -0.70 1.10
CA MET A 124 1.96 -0.46 2.39
C MET A 124 0.59 -1.12 2.39
N LYS A 125 0.28 -1.85 3.46
CA LYS A 125 -1.07 -2.39 3.70
C LYS A 125 -1.53 -2.12 5.11
N LEU A 126 -2.78 -1.69 5.24
CA LEU A 126 -3.48 -1.54 6.50
C LEU A 126 -4.64 -2.52 6.53
N TYR A 127 -4.72 -3.31 7.58
CA TYR A 127 -5.82 -4.23 7.85
C TYR A 127 -6.62 -3.76 9.07
N ASP A 128 -7.91 -4.09 9.12
CA ASP A 128 -8.68 -4.01 10.37
C ASP A 128 -8.46 -5.25 11.25
N GLY A 129 -8.99 -5.23 12.47
CA GLY A 129 -8.98 -6.38 13.39
C GLY A 129 -9.68 -7.64 12.86
N LYS A 130 -10.47 -7.53 11.79
CA LYS A 130 -11.15 -8.64 11.10
C LYS A 130 -10.40 -9.11 9.84
N GLN A 131 -9.17 -8.61 9.62
CA GLN A 131 -8.33 -8.92 8.45
C GLN A 131 -8.88 -8.42 7.10
N HIS A 132 -9.85 -7.49 7.12
CA HIS A 132 -10.23 -6.75 5.92
C HIS A 132 -9.14 -5.73 5.59
N LEU A 133 -8.80 -5.66 4.31
CA LEU A 133 -7.82 -4.71 3.81
C LEU A 133 -8.45 -3.32 3.76
N LEU A 134 -8.01 -2.39 4.61
CA LEU A 134 -8.46 -0.99 4.59
C LEU A 134 -7.72 -0.20 3.52
N LEU A 135 -6.40 -0.36 3.44
CA LEU A 135 -5.54 0.34 2.48
C LEU A 135 -4.54 -0.64 1.86
N CYS A 136 -4.27 -0.46 0.57
CA CYS A 136 -3.15 -1.09 -0.12
C CYS A 136 -2.59 -0.10 -1.12
N LYS A 137 -1.38 0.40 -0.87
CA LYS A 137 -0.70 1.36 -1.73
C LYS A 137 0.69 0.85 -2.08
N THR A 138 1.02 0.99 -3.35
CA THR A 138 2.33 0.64 -3.89
C THR A 138 2.91 1.89 -4.53
N PHE A 139 4.18 2.20 -4.26
CA PHE A 139 4.86 3.37 -4.80
C PHE A 139 6.36 3.12 -5.00
N PRO A 140 6.97 3.71 -6.04
CA PRO A 140 8.40 3.57 -6.31
C PRO A 140 9.24 4.48 -5.42
N VAL A 141 10.33 3.94 -4.89
CA VAL A 141 11.29 4.66 -4.04
C VAL A 141 12.71 4.40 -4.53
N GLU A 142 13.58 5.41 -4.45
CA GLU A 142 15.02 5.28 -4.60
C GLU A 142 15.71 5.60 -3.27
N ILE A 143 16.60 4.71 -2.83
CA ILE A 143 17.39 4.83 -1.59
C ILE A 143 18.89 4.90 -1.92
#